data_AF-A0A970TNS0-F1
#
_entry.id   AF-A0A970TNS0-F1
#
_cell.length_a   1.000
_cell.length_b   1.000
_cell.length_c   1.000
_cell.angle_alpha   90.00
_cell.angle_beta   90.00
_cell.angle_gamma   90.00
#
_symmetry.space_group_name_H-M   'P 1'
#
loop_
_entity.id
_entity.type
_entity.pdbx_description
1 polymer ?
#
loop_
_entity_poly.entity_id
_entity_poly.type
_entity_poly.pdbx_seq_one_letter_code
_entity_poly.pdbx_strand_id
1 'polypeptide(L)'
;MDENNSNNNSISNLETSDKQEQGKQCFFKRMHLSLKITIAVVLVLLISIAIMFFVSYQQGSVDNYVPPKIEEMADQEQAEEDLSQIASALSTYYAQNFAYPSSLQELVPDFIDNLPVDPLAKKPYLYQAEGDSYVISVFDPKLYHCEYFYYEDGFLTKE
;
A
#
# COMPACT_ATOMS: atom_id res chain seq x y z
N MET A 1 -23.79 -30.88 65.81
CA MET A 1 -24.44 -32.20 65.81
C MET A 1 -24.80 -32.48 64.36
N ASP A 2 -24.25 -33.45 63.63
CA ASP A 2 -23.34 -34.58 63.88
C ASP A 2 -22.66 -34.87 62.51
N GLU A 3 -21.34 -35.01 62.41
CA GLU A 3 -20.50 -36.21 62.65
C GLU A 3 -20.47 -37.24 61.49
N ASN A 4 -19.23 -37.52 61.05
CA ASN A 4 -18.71 -38.77 60.47
C ASN A 4 -19.12 -39.21 59.06
N ASN A 5 -18.15 -39.51 58.17
CA ASN A 5 -17.39 -40.77 58.21
C ASN A 5 -16.58 -41.06 56.91
N SER A 6 -15.28 -41.38 57.11
CA SER A 6 -14.42 -42.38 56.44
C SER A 6 -14.23 -42.55 54.91
N ASN A 7 -12.92 -42.52 54.59
CA ASN A 7 -12.10 -43.57 53.94
C ASN A 7 -11.81 -43.56 52.42
N ASN A 8 -10.52 -43.30 52.15
CA ASN A 8 -9.51 -44.15 51.48
C ASN A 8 -9.69 -44.57 50.02
N ASN A 9 -8.77 -44.13 49.15
CA ASN A 9 -7.80 -45.04 48.51
C ASN A 9 -6.70 -44.31 47.69
N SER A 10 -5.45 -44.75 47.94
CA SER A 10 -4.37 -45.09 46.99
C SER A 10 -4.00 -44.10 45.88
N ILE A 11 -2.86 -43.40 45.96
CA ILE A 11 -1.50 -43.86 45.60
C ILE A 11 -1.39 -44.26 44.11
N SER A 12 -0.75 -43.40 43.33
CA SER A 12 0.44 -43.65 42.48
C SER A 12 0.35 -42.84 41.19
N ASN A 13 1.24 -41.86 41.02
CA ASN A 13 1.85 -41.43 39.75
C ASN A 13 2.48 -40.03 39.95
N LEU A 14 3.61 -39.98 40.64
CA LEU A 14 4.40 -38.76 40.75
C LEU A 14 5.88 -39.10 40.80
N GLU A 15 6.37 -39.80 39.77
CA GLU A 15 7.78 -40.17 39.73
C GLU A 15 8.31 -40.44 38.30
N THR A 16 8.18 -39.48 37.38
CA THR A 16 8.89 -39.54 36.08
C THR A 16 9.30 -38.17 35.54
N SER A 17 9.65 -37.21 36.42
CA SER A 17 10.11 -35.88 35.96
C SER A 17 11.38 -35.37 36.65
N ASP A 18 12.30 -36.26 37.03
CA ASP A 18 13.57 -35.87 37.67
C ASP A 18 14.83 -36.47 36.99
N LYS A 19 14.67 -37.29 35.94
CA LYS A 19 15.81 -37.92 35.24
C LYS A 19 16.36 -37.13 34.05
N GLN A 20 15.80 -35.97 33.70
CA GLN A 20 16.23 -35.23 32.51
C GLN A 20 17.21 -34.06 32.79
N GLU A 21 17.42 -33.66 34.05
CA GLU A 21 18.33 -32.57 34.38
C GLU A 21 19.76 -33.02 34.76
N GLN A 22 19.94 -34.24 35.28
CA GLN A 22 21.28 -34.66 35.76
C GLN A 22 22.29 -34.93 34.64
N GLY A 23 21.84 -35.17 33.40
CA GLY A 23 22.72 -35.37 32.24
C GLY A 23 23.42 -34.10 31.73
N LYS A 24 22.88 -32.90 32.04
CA LYS A 24 23.45 -31.63 31.55
C LYS A 24 24.63 -31.14 32.39
N GLN A 25 24.70 -31.53 33.67
CA GLN A 25 25.75 -31.03 34.57
C GLN A 25 27.12 -31.70 34.34
N CYS A 26 27.18 -32.91 33.76
CA CYS A 26 28.45 -33.64 33.59
C CYS A 26 29.20 -33.26 32.30
N PHE A 27 28.52 -32.73 31.28
CA PHE A 27 29.14 -32.42 29.98
C PHE A 27 30.06 -31.17 30.03
N PHE A 28 29.72 -30.17 30.85
CA PHE A 28 30.46 -28.91 30.91
C PHE A 28 31.81 -28.96 31.65
N LYS A 29 32.12 -30.06 32.37
CA LYS A 29 33.28 -30.13 33.27
C LYS A 29 34.60 -30.53 32.60
N ARG A 30 34.55 -31.13 31.40
CA ARG A 30 35.76 -31.56 30.63
C ARG A 30 36.07 -30.69 29.40
N MET A 31 35.35 -29.59 29.23
CA MET A 31 35.54 -28.73 28.07
C MET A 31 36.81 -27.88 28.24
N HIS A 32 37.77 -28.01 27.31
CA HIS A 32 39.01 -27.24 27.33
C HIS A 32 38.72 -25.74 27.44
N LEU A 33 39.52 -25.03 28.24
CA LEU A 33 39.37 -23.59 28.51
C LEU A 33 39.23 -22.75 27.23
N SER A 34 39.94 -23.14 26.16
CA SER A 34 39.86 -22.52 24.84
C SER A 34 38.46 -22.56 24.23
N LEU A 35 37.70 -23.65 24.40
CA LEU A 35 36.35 -23.79 23.85
C LEU A 35 35.33 -22.93 24.61
N LYS A 36 35.54 -22.66 25.91
CA LYS A 36 34.71 -21.70 26.65
C LYS A 36 34.94 -20.27 26.18
N ILE A 37 36.20 -19.93 25.90
CA ILE A 37 36.57 -18.61 25.38
C ILE A 37 35.96 -18.39 24.00
N THR A 38 36.03 -19.37 23.09
CA THR A 38 35.44 -19.24 21.74
C THR A 38 33.92 -19.08 21.81
N ILE A 39 33.23 -19.85 22.66
CA ILE A 39 31.77 -19.70 22.86
C ILE A 39 31.44 -18.31 23.40
N ALA A 40 32.18 -17.80 24.39
CA ALA A 40 31.94 -16.47 24.95
C ALA A 40 32.10 -15.36 23.88
N VAL A 41 33.13 -15.45 23.04
CA VAL A 41 33.37 -14.49 21.95
C VAL A 41 32.23 -14.51 20.92
N VAL A 42 31.78 -15.70 20.52
CA VAL A 42 30.65 -15.85 19.58
C VAL A 42 29.37 -15.26 20.16
N LEU A 43 29.12 -15.47 21.46
CA LEU A 43 27.93 -14.97 22.14
C LEU A 43 27.91 -13.44 22.18
N VAL A 44 29.06 -12.81 22.47
CA VAL A 44 29.21 -11.34 22.42
C VAL A 44 28.96 -10.80 21.01
N LEU A 45 29.43 -11.49 19.98
CA LEU A 45 29.26 -11.10 18.57
C LEU A 45 27.78 -11.21 18.14
N LEU A 46 27.06 -12.23 18.58
CA LEU A 46 25.63 -12.36 18.32
C LEU A 46 24.82 -11.24 19.01
N ILE A 47 25.18 -10.88 20.25
CA ILE A 47 24.53 -9.78 20.98
C ILE A 47 24.75 -8.44 20.26
N SER A 48 25.97 -8.17 19.77
CA SER A 48 26.24 -6.92 19.06
C SER A 48 25.45 -6.79 17.76
N ILE A 49 25.32 -7.89 16.99
CA ILE A 49 24.48 -7.96 15.79
C ILE A 49 23.01 -7.70 16.12
N ALA A 50 22.49 -8.30 17.20
CA ALA A 50 21.10 -8.10 17.62
C ALA A 50 20.81 -6.64 18.01
N ILE A 51 21.74 -5.97 18.71
CA ILE A 51 21.63 -4.56 19.06
C ILE A 51 21.62 -3.69 17.79
N MET A 52 22.49 -3.97 16.81
CA MET A 52 22.51 -3.25 15.54
C MET A 52 21.16 -3.36 14.82
N PHE A 53 20.59 -4.57 14.70
CA PHE A 53 19.27 -4.76 14.09
C PHE A 53 18.17 -4.02 14.85
N PHE A 54 18.21 -4.02 16.19
CA PHE A 54 17.23 -3.33 17.02
C PHE A 54 17.28 -1.81 16.80
N VAL A 55 18.47 -1.21 16.77
CA VAL A 55 18.64 0.22 16.51
C VAL A 55 18.15 0.58 15.10
N SER A 56 18.48 -0.22 14.09
CA SER A 56 17.97 -0.02 12.72
C SER A 56 16.45 -0.11 12.65
N TYR A 57 15.84 -1.03 13.41
CA TYR A 57 14.39 -1.17 13.48
C TYR A 57 13.72 0.05 14.11
N GLN A 58 14.38 0.69 15.09
CA GLN A 58 13.87 1.90 15.73
C GLN A 58 14.07 3.18 14.90
N GLN A 59 14.99 3.20 13.94
CA GLN A 59 15.19 4.35 13.06
C GLN A 59 14.09 4.52 11.99
N GLY A 60 13.22 3.53 11.80
CA GLY A 60 12.02 3.63 10.96
C GLY A 60 10.80 4.25 11.65
N SER A 61 10.98 5.15 12.63
CA SER A 61 9.86 5.75 13.37
C SER A 61 9.06 6.75 12.53
N VAL A 62 7.75 6.74 12.76
CA VAL A 62 6.68 7.52 12.12
C VAL A 62 6.91 9.04 12.19
N ASP A 63 7.80 9.50 13.08
CA ASP A 63 8.06 10.92 13.35
C ASP A 63 8.74 11.66 12.18
N ASN A 64 9.34 10.93 11.24
CA ASN A 64 9.89 11.50 9.99
C ASN A 64 8.97 11.31 8.78
N TYR A 65 7.74 10.81 8.98
CA TYR A 65 6.76 10.73 7.91
C TYR A 65 6.19 12.14 7.67
N VAL A 66 6.73 12.83 6.68
CA VAL A 66 6.02 13.94 6.04
C VAL A 66 5.11 13.30 5.00
N PRO A 67 3.78 13.22 5.22
CA PRO A 67 2.89 12.75 4.17
C PRO A 67 3.14 13.61 2.93
N PRO A 68 3.24 13.01 1.72
CA PRO A 68 3.15 13.80 0.51
C PRO A 68 1.84 14.59 0.58
N LYS A 69 1.81 15.83 0.09
CA LYS A 69 0.55 16.60 0.00
C LYS A 69 -0.42 15.80 -0.88
N ILE A 70 -1.34 15.07 -0.25
CA ILE A 70 -2.20 14.09 -0.92
C ILE A 70 -3.22 14.78 -1.83
N GLU A 71 -3.57 16.03 -1.54
CA GLU A 71 -4.58 16.78 -2.28
C GLU A 71 -4.16 17.09 -3.73
N GLU A 72 -2.91 17.52 -3.97
CA GLU A 72 -2.47 17.88 -5.33
C GLU A 72 -2.35 16.68 -6.27
N MET A 73 -1.90 15.53 -5.76
CA MET A 73 -1.75 14.33 -6.60
C MET A 73 -3.10 13.68 -6.92
N ALA A 74 -4.04 13.68 -5.96
CA ALA A 74 -5.34 13.07 -6.13
C ALA A 74 -6.21 13.81 -7.15
N ASP A 75 -6.24 15.16 -7.09
CA ASP A 75 -7.05 15.95 -8.03
C ASP A 75 -6.52 15.85 -9.46
N GLN A 76 -5.18 15.82 -9.62
CA GLN A 76 -4.57 15.65 -10.94
C GLN A 76 -4.85 14.24 -11.51
N GLU A 77 -4.63 13.19 -10.71
CA GLU A 77 -4.90 11.81 -11.12
C GLU A 77 -6.36 11.64 -11.52
N GLN A 78 -7.29 12.20 -10.75
CA GLN A 78 -8.72 12.19 -11.08
C GLN A 78 -9.01 12.90 -12.40
N ALA A 79 -8.38 14.05 -12.68
CA ALA A 79 -8.57 14.74 -13.95
C ALA A 79 -8.03 13.94 -15.15
N GLU A 80 -6.94 13.19 -14.97
CA GLU A 80 -6.38 12.30 -16.00
C GLU A 80 -7.33 11.12 -16.30
N GLU A 81 -7.91 10.52 -15.26
CA GLU A 81 -8.91 9.46 -15.39
C GLU A 81 -10.18 9.97 -16.10
N ASP A 82 -10.69 11.13 -15.69
CA ASP A 82 -11.88 11.75 -16.28
C ASP A 82 -11.69 12.04 -17.78
N LEU A 83 -10.54 12.61 -18.17
CA LEU A 83 -10.20 12.85 -19.57
C LEU A 83 -10.09 11.54 -20.35
N SER A 84 -9.45 10.51 -19.79
CA SER A 84 -9.33 9.19 -20.42
C SER A 84 -10.69 8.53 -20.65
N GLN A 85 -11.61 8.65 -19.68
CA GLN A 85 -12.97 8.13 -19.79
C GLN A 85 -13.74 8.81 -20.92
N ILE A 86 -13.68 10.15 -21.00
CA ILE A 86 -14.32 10.91 -22.08
C ILE A 86 -13.72 10.54 -23.44
N ALA A 87 -12.38 10.44 -23.54
CA ALA A 87 -11.69 10.03 -24.77
C ALA A 87 -12.13 8.64 -25.26
N SER A 88 -12.31 7.69 -24.34
CA SER A 88 -12.82 6.35 -24.66
C SER A 88 -14.25 6.38 -25.20
N ALA A 89 -15.11 7.19 -24.58
CA ALA A 89 -16.49 7.40 -25.04
C ALA A 89 -16.53 8.05 -26.44
N LEU A 90 -15.68 9.06 -26.69
CA LEU A 90 -15.54 9.71 -28.00
C LEU A 90 -15.08 8.73 -29.08
N SER A 91 -14.09 7.87 -28.78
CA SER A 91 -13.62 6.83 -29.69
C SER A 91 -14.74 5.85 -30.05
N THR A 92 -15.53 5.46 -29.05
CA THR A 92 -16.67 4.55 -29.25
C THR A 92 -17.78 5.21 -30.07
N TYR A 93 -18.06 6.50 -29.83
CA TYR A 93 -19.01 7.30 -30.61
C TYR A 93 -18.58 7.39 -32.07
N TYR A 94 -17.30 7.69 -32.33
CA TYR A 94 -16.75 7.77 -33.68
C TYR A 94 -16.83 6.42 -34.40
N ALA A 95 -16.56 5.32 -33.71
CA ALA A 95 -16.66 3.97 -34.29
C ALA A 95 -18.07 3.61 -34.76
N GLN A 96 -19.12 4.19 -34.15
CA GLN A 96 -20.52 3.95 -34.53
C GLN A 96 -21.04 4.96 -35.55
N ASN A 97 -20.66 6.23 -35.42
CA ASN A 97 -21.22 7.34 -36.20
C ASN A 97 -20.32 7.83 -37.34
N PHE A 98 -19.05 7.38 -37.38
CA PHE A 98 -18.01 7.84 -38.31
C PHE A 98 -17.77 9.36 -38.28
N ALA A 99 -18.08 9.99 -37.15
CA ALA A 99 -17.86 11.40 -36.88
C ALA A 99 -17.82 11.61 -35.36
N TYR A 100 -17.10 12.63 -34.91
CA TYR A 100 -17.15 13.07 -33.51
C TYR A 100 -18.43 13.88 -33.22
N PRO A 101 -18.95 13.85 -31.98
CA PRO A 101 -20.16 14.58 -31.64
C PRO A 101 -19.93 16.09 -31.71
N SER A 102 -20.99 16.87 -31.89
CA SER A 102 -20.87 18.34 -31.85
C SER A 102 -20.69 18.86 -30.43
N SER A 103 -21.12 18.07 -29.44
CA SER A 103 -21.05 18.38 -28.02
C SER A 103 -20.84 17.13 -27.17
N LEU A 104 -20.17 17.26 -26.02
CA LEU A 104 -19.98 16.14 -25.09
C LEU A 104 -21.31 15.56 -24.56
N GLN A 105 -22.40 16.35 -24.57
CA GLN A 105 -23.70 15.90 -24.09
C GLN A 105 -24.29 14.77 -24.95
N GLU A 106 -23.90 14.65 -26.22
CA GLU A 106 -24.35 13.57 -27.11
C GLU A 106 -23.76 12.19 -26.73
N LEU A 107 -22.72 12.16 -25.89
CA LEU A 107 -22.16 10.92 -25.35
C LEU A 107 -23.06 10.30 -24.27
N VAL A 108 -23.92 11.10 -23.65
CA VAL A 108 -24.78 10.67 -22.54
C VAL A 108 -26.17 10.31 -23.06
N PRO A 109 -26.77 9.18 -22.61
CA PRO A 109 -26.24 8.15 -21.72
C PRO A 109 -25.58 6.98 -22.46
N ASP A 110 -25.59 6.98 -23.79
CA ASP A 110 -25.32 5.78 -24.59
C ASP A 110 -23.84 5.33 -24.59
N PHE A 111 -22.91 6.27 -24.36
CA PHE A 111 -21.45 6.03 -24.38
C PHE A 111 -20.78 6.31 -23.03
N ILE A 112 -21.38 7.17 -22.20
CA ILE A 112 -20.94 7.46 -20.84
C ILE A 112 -22.16 7.77 -19.95
N ASP A 113 -22.17 7.26 -18.71
CA ASP A 113 -23.31 7.41 -17.79
C ASP A 113 -23.59 8.88 -17.45
N ASN A 114 -22.53 9.63 -17.16
CA ASN A 114 -22.57 11.06 -16.89
C ASN A 114 -21.23 11.70 -17.27
N LEU A 115 -21.25 13.00 -17.59
CA LEU A 115 -20.01 13.74 -17.82
C LEU A 115 -19.35 14.08 -16.48
N PRO A 116 -18.06 13.78 -16.29
CA PRO A 116 -17.32 14.22 -15.12
C PRO A 116 -17.08 15.74 -15.15
N VAL A 117 -16.68 16.28 -13.99
CA VAL A 117 -16.45 17.71 -13.77
C VAL A 117 -15.04 17.88 -13.24
N ASP A 118 -14.31 18.84 -13.79
CA ASP A 118 -12.93 19.17 -13.41
C ASP A 118 -12.82 19.33 -11.88
N PRO A 119 -11.99 18.53 -11.19
CA PRO A 119 -11.92 18.51 -9.73
C PRO A 119 -11.40 19.83 -9.15
N LEU A 120 -10.52 20.56 -9.85
CA LEU A 120 -10.00 21.84 -9.37
C LEU A 120 -10.87 23.03 -9.81
N ALA A 121 -11.25 23.07 -11.08
CA ALA A 121 -12.02 24.20 -11.60
C ALA A 121 -13.51 24.15 -11.22
N LYS A 122 -14.01 22.97 -10.82
CA LYS A 122 -15.44 22.67 -10.60
C LYS A 122 -16.31 23.06 -11.80
N LYS A 123 -15.76 22.89 -12.99
CA LYS A 123 -16.36 23.24 -14.29
C LYS A 123 -16.29 22.06 -15.25
N PRO A 124 -17.17 22.00 -16.27
CA PRO A 124 -17.05 21.01 -17.32
C PRO A 124 -15.72 21.14 -18.07
N TYR A 125 -15.22 20.01 -18.57
CA TYR A 125 -14.09 19.97 -19.48
C TYR A 125 -14.40 20.73 -20.78
N LEU A 126 -13.35 21.30 -21.37
CA LEU A 126 -13.44 21.97 -22.67
C LEU A 126 -13.31 20.92 -23.77
N TYR A 127 -14.10 21.07 -24.82
CA TYR A 127 -14.15 20.14 -25.95
C TYR A 127 -14.22 20.90 -27.26
N GLN A 128 -13.43 20.44 -28.23
CA GLN A 128 -13.47 20.90 -29.59
C GLN A 128 -13.22 19.70 -30.53
N ALA A 129 -14.01 19.61 -31.60
CA ALA A 129 -13.80 18.65 -32.67
C ALA A 129 -13.65 19.38 -34.00
N GLU A 130 -12.74 18.89 -34.84
CA GLU A 130 -12.49 19.42 -36.18
C GLU A 130 -12.30 18.26 -37.17
N GLY A 131 -13.37 17.91 -37.89
CA GLY A 131 -13.35 16.79 -38.84
C GLY A 131 -13.11 15.46 -38.12
N ASP A 132 -11.95 14.87 -38.38
CA ASP A 132 -11.53 13.55 -37.87
C ASP A 132 -10.62 13.65 -36.63
N SER A 133 -10.47 14.83 -36.04
CA SER A 133 -9.73 15.03 -34.80
C SER A 133 -10.57 15.68 -33.70
N TYR A 134 -10.16 15.44 -32.46
CA TYR A 134 -10.74 16.08 -31.28
C TYR A 134 -9.70 16.46 -30.25
N VAL A 135 -10.03 17.48 -29.47
CA VAL A 135 -9.29 17.92 -28.30
C VAL A 135 -10.25 18.05 -27.12
N ILE A 136 -9.92 17.41 -26.00
CA ILE A 136 -10.53 17.65 -24.69
C ILE A 136 -9.49 18.18 -23.72
N SER A 137 -9.82 19.19 -22.92
CA SER A 137 -8.86 19.81 -21.99
C SER A 137 -9.50 20.22 -20.68
N VAL A 138 -8.67 20.35 -19.64
CA VAL A 138 -9.08 20.95 -18.37
C VAL A 138 -9.46 22.43 -18.57
N PHE A 139 -10.25 22.99 -17.66
CA PHE A 139 -10.70 24.37 -17.82
C PHE A 139 -9.55 25.39 -17.68
N ASP A 140 -8.63 25.13 -16.75
CA ASP A 140 -7.44 25.97 -16.53
C ASP A 140 -6.24 25.10 -16.14
N PRO A 141 -5.31 24.82 -17.08
CA PRO A 141 -4.11 24.01 -16.81
C PRO A 141 -3.25 24.55 -15.67
N LYS A 142 -3.29 25.85 -15.40
CA LYS A 142 -2.46 26.46 -14.34
C LYS A 142 -2.84 25.98 -12.95
N LEU A 143 -4.08 25.53 -12.76
CA LEU A 143 -4.52 24.93 -11.49
C LEU A 143 -3.78 23.63 -11.18
N TYR A 144 -3.30 22.93 -12.22
CA TYR A 144 -2.54 21.68 -12.14
C TYR A 144 -1.02 21.90 -12.22
N HIS A 145 -0.56 23.15 -12.13
CA HIS A 145 0.87 23.50 -12.25
C HIS A 145 1.52 23.12 -13.59
N CYS A 146 0.74 23.04 -14.67
CA CYS A 146 1.20 22.77 -16.03
C CYS A 146 0.86 23.95 -16.97
N GLU A 147 1.61 24.09 -18.06
CA GLU A 147 1.36 25.02 -19.14
C GLU A 147 0.17 24.56 -20.00
N TYR A 148 0.06 23.24 -20.21
CA TYR A 148 -1.03 22.62 -20.95
C TYR A 148 -1.40 21.26 -20.35
N PHE A 149 -2.68 20.90 -20.44
CA PHE A 149 -3.21 19.62 -19.98
C PHE A 149 -4.46 19.26 -20.79
N TYR A 150 -4.25 18.42 -21.80
CA TYR A 150 -5.29 18.06 -22.75
C TYR A 150 -5.08 16.66 -23.31
N TYR A 151 -6.12 16.13 -23.94
CA TYR A 151 -6.15 14.87 -24.66
C TYR A 151 -6.46 15.18 -26.13
N GLU A 152 -5.61 14.74 -27.04
CA GLU A 152 -5.78 14.93 -28.48
C GLU A 152 -5.69 13.55 -29.16
N ASP A 153 -6.73 13.17 -29.89
CA ASP A 153 -6.77 11.95 -30.71
C ASP A 153 -6.29 10.66 -30.02
N GLY A 154 -6.57 10.52 -28.72
CA GLY A 154 -6.13 9.33 -27.97
C GLY A 154 -4.91 9.55 -27.07
N PHE A 155 -4.23 10.69 -27.16
CA PHE A 155 -2.97 10.96 -26.47
C PHE A 155 -3.11 12.07 -25.43
N LEU A 156 -2.81 11.72 -24.18
CA LEU A 156 -2.69 12.69 -23.09
C LEU A 156 -1.39 13.48 -23.21
N THR A 157 -1.50 14.80 -23.19
CA THR A 157 -0.38 15.75 -23.29
C THR A 157 -0.44 16.71 -22.09
N LYS A 158 0.61 16.67 -21.26
CA LYS A 158 0.79 17.52 -20.07
C LYS A 158 2.26 17.91 -19.89
N GLU A 159 2.55 19.18 -19.64
CA GLU A 159 3.89 19.73 -19.32
C GLU A 159 3.80 20.92 -18.38
#